data_AF-A0A950K4F7-F1
#
_entry.id   AF-A0A950K4F7-F1
#
_cell.length_a   1.000
_cell.length_b   1.000
_cell.length_c   1.000
_cell.angle_alpha   90.00
_cell.angle_beta   90.00
_cell.angle_gamma   90.00
#
_symmetry.space_group_name_H-M   'P 1'
#
loop_
_entity.id
_entity.type
_entity.pdbx_description
1 polymer ?
#
loop_
_entity_poly.entity_id
_entity_poly.type
_entity_poly.pdbx_seq_one_letter_code
_entity_poly.pdbx_strand_id
1 'polypeptide(L)'
;MIKLLVKFGDESREVELKETEISIGRSTDNVLPLGDKKSSRKHAKIEKVGDEYRVNDLGSGNGTKVNGKDVNTHVLAKGDEIVIGLTTIYVLAMDTPSKAPAAPPPAPALAVTVDARAGVAPAPAPAESMAEAGRKRTRRTVARRSSNWAGSLVSIGVLAAIVGVGYHFYSKHEKEAQARRDAKLEQERQGTAKIREAEAEFAKFKARAQADPVE
;
A
#
# COMPACT_ATOMS: atom_id res chain seq x y z
N MET A 1 4.03 19.23 -13.31
CA MET A 1 3.60 19.08 -11.91
C MET A 1 2.45 18.10 -11.86
N ILE A 2 2.39 17.34 -10.78
CA ILE A 2 1.35 16.35 -10.51
C ILE A 2 0.89 16.52 -9.06
N LYS A 3 -0.42 16.49 -8.86
CA LYS A 3 -1.05 16.56 -7.54
C LYS A 3 -1.67 15.21 -7.21
N LEU A 4 -1.24 14.63 -6.09
CA LEU A 4 -1.61 13.30 -5.64
C LEU A 4 -2.29 13.39 -4.27
N LEU A 5 -3.35 12.60 -4.06
CA LEU A 5 -3.91 12.34 -2.74
C LEU A 5 -3.45 10.94 -2.30
N VAL A 6 -2.64 10.88 -1.25
CA VAL A 6 -2.15 9.62 -0.69
C VAL A 6 -3.00 9.27 0.52
N LYS A 7 -3.67 8.11 0.48
CA LYS A 7 -4.50 7.56 1.54
C LYS A 7 -3.87 6.29 2.11
N PHE A 8 -3.72 6.23 3.43
CA PHE A 8 -3.26 5.05 4.15
C PHE A 8 -4.14 4.83 5.38
N GLY A 9 -4.95 3.78 5.36
CA GLY A 9 -6.01 3.60 6.36
C GLY A 9 -7.01 4.76 6.32
N ASP A 10 -7.20 5.41 7.47
CA ASP A 10 -8.10 6.57 7.62
C ASP A 10 -7.39 7.92 7.40
N GLU A 11 -6.06 7.91 7.24
CA GLU A 11 -5.28 9.12 7.01
C GLU A 11 -5.16 9.40 5.51
N SER A 12 -5.25 10.69 5.15
CA SER A 12 -5.01 11.15 3.79
C SER A 12 -4.19 12.43 3.79
N ARG A 13 -3.25 12.55 2.84
CA ARG A 13 -2.48 13.78 2.61
C ARG A 13 -2.42 14.09 1.13
N GLU A 14 -2.51 15.37 0.80
CA GLU A 14 -2.24 15.86 -0.55
C GLU A 14 -0.76 16.19 -0.70
N VAL A 15 -0.19 15.81 -1.84
CA VAL A 15 1.20 16.08 -2.18
C VAL A 15 1.23 16.63 -3.60
N GLU A 16 1.89 17.76 -3.77
CA GLU A 16 2.18 18.35 -5.08
C GLU A 16 3.66 18.16 -5.38
N LEU A 17 3.96 17.54 -6.52
CA LEU A 17 5.31 17.22 -6.96
C LEU A 17 5.57 17.86 -8.32
N LYS A 18 6.74 18.49 -8.47
CA LYS A 18 7.18 19.17 -9.70
C LYS A 18 8.19 18.34 -10.49
N GLU A 19 8.72 17.31 -9.85
CA GLU A 19 9.73 16.39 -10.34
C GLU A 19 9.20 15.61 -11.54
N THR A 20 10.11 15.35 -12.49
CA THR A 20 9.82 14.54 -13.68
C THR A 20 9.91 13.05 -13.39
N GLU A 21 10.67 12.66 -12.37
CA GLU A 21 10.73 11.30 -11.86
C GLU A 21 10.42 11.30 -10.36
N ILE A 22 9.39 10.55 -9.98
CA ILE A 22 8.89 10.44 -8.61
C ILE A 22 8.99 8.97 -8.22
N SER A 23 9.96 8.65 -7.37
CA SER A 23 10.06 7.32 -6.78
C SER A 23 9.05 7.13 -5.65
N ILE A 24 8.46 5.93 -5.58
CA ILE A 24 7.42 5.58 -4.61
C ILE A 24 7.81 4.27 -3.92
N GLY A 25 7.73 4.23 -2.59
CA GLY A 25 7.96 3.03 -1.80
C GLY A 25 8.18 3.32 -0.33
N ARG A 26 8.42 2.28 0.49
CA ARG A 26 8.61 2.45 1.94
C ARG A 26 9.92 3.09 2.37
N SER A 27 10.94 3.12 1.50
CA SER A 27 12.21 3.79 1.85
C SER A 27 11.96 5.28 2.00
N THR A 28 12.62 5.90 2.96
CA THR A 28 12.63 7.35 3.13
C THR A 28 13.38 8.07 2.01
N ASP A 29 14.18 7.35 1.23
CA ASP A 29 14.94 7.88 0.09
C ASP A 29 14.08 8.07 -1.17
N ASN A 30 12.81 7.69 -1.13
CA ASN A 30 11.88 7.92 -2.22
C ASN A 30 11.35 9.36 -2.17
N VAL A 31 11.04 9.92 -3.35
CA VAL A 31 10.37 11.23 -3.46
C VAL A 31 9.02 11.20 -2.75
N LEU A 32 8.28 10.09 -2.91
CA LEU A 32 7.04 9.84 -2.20
C LEU A 32 7.21 8.63 -1.25
N PRO A 33 7.69 8.87 -0.01
CA PRO A 33 7.85 7.80 0.96
C PRO A 33 6.49 7.35 1.49
N LEU A 34 6.27 6.03 1.49
CA LEU A 34 5.05 5.39 1.99
C LEU A 34 5.29 4.79 3.38
N GLY A 35 4.34 4.98 4.30
CA GLY A 35 4.37 4.34 5.62
C GLY A 35 4.00 2.84 5.60
N ASP A 36 3.84 2.26 4.41
CA ASP A 36 3.26 0.94 4.23
C ASP A 36 4.30 -0.19 4.20
N LYS A 37 4.20 -1.11 5.17
CA LYS A 37 5.04 -2.30 5.29
C LYS A 37 4.87 -3.27 4.11
N LYS A 38 3.70 -3.28 3.45
CA LYS A 38 3.42 -4.09 2.26
C LYS A 38 3.97 -3.47 0.98
N SER A 39 4.45 -2.22 1.01
CA SER A 39 5.17 -1.65 -0.12
C SER A 39 6.65 -2.09 -0.11
N SER A 40 7.26 -2.13 -1.30
CA SER A 40 8.69 -2.42 -1.45
C SER A 40 9.50 -1.17 -1.12
N ARG A 41 10.80 -1.32 -0.81
CA ARG A 41 11.69 -0.17 -0.56
C ARG A 41 11.66 0.83 -1.71
N LYS A 42 11.83 0.34 -2.94
CA LYS A 42 11.53 1.03 -4.19
C LYS A 42 10.45 0.19 -4.87
N HIS A 43 9.22 0.67 -4.91
CA HIS A 43 8.06 -0.13 -5.33
C HIS A 43 7.66 0.22 -6.76
N ALA A 44 7.41 1.50 -7.00
CA ALA A 44 7.08 2.02 -8.32
C ALA A 44 7.77 3.35 -8.53
N LYS A 45 7.82 3.81 -9.78
CA LYS A 45 8.17 5.18 -10.11
C LYS A 45 7.13 5.78 -11.04
N ILE A 46 6.83 7.05 -10.85
CA ILE A 46 6.08 7.85 -11.81
C ILE A 46 7.10 8.66 -12.61
N GLU A 47 7.09 8.51 -13.92
CA GLU A 47 7.94 9.26 -14.84
C GLU A 47 7.11 10.09 -15.80
N LYS A 48 7.55 11.31 -16.06
CA LYS A 48 7.00 12.17 -17.12
C LYS A 48 7.75 11.90 -18.41
N VAL A 49 7.06 11.35 -19.41
CA VAL A 49 7.61 11.07 -20.75
C VAL A 49 6.87 11.95 -21.75
N GLY A 50 7.54 13.01 -22.22
CA GLY A 50 6.90 14.04 -23.05
C GLY A 50 5.76 14.72 -22.30
N ASP A 51 4.54 14.58 -22.83
CA ASP A 51 3.30 15.14 -22.27
C ASP A 51 2.43 14.09 -21.57
N GLU A 52 3.02 12.97 -21.13
CA GLU A 52 2.32 11.92 -20.40
C GLU A 52 3.04 11.60 -19.08
N TYR A 53 2.26 11.29 -18.04
CA TYR A 53 2.77 10.67 -16.82
C TYR A 53 2.55 9.17 -16.91
N ARG A 54 3.57 8.38 -16.54
CA ARG A 54 3.49 6.92 -16.54
C ARG A 54 3.93 6.38 -15.20
N VAL A 55 3.20 5.43 -14.65
CA VAL A 55 3.63 4.65 -13.49
C VAL A 55 4.27 3.35 -13.97
N ASN A 56 5.45 3.06 -13.46
CA ASN A 56 6.20 1.82 -13.70
C ASN A 56 6.45 1.11 -12.38
N ASP A 57 6.06 -0.15 -12.29
CA ASP A 57 6.44 -1.04 -11.19
C ASP A 57 7.91 -1.43 -11.32
N LEU A 58 8.64 -1.47 -10.20
CA LEU A 58 10.08 -1.75 -10.16
C LEU A 58 10.37 -3.19 -9.73
N GLY A 59 9.47 -4.13 -10.05
CA GLY A 59 9.56 -5.52 -9.58
C GLY A 59 9.14 -5.64 -8.13
N SER A 60 8.02 -5.01 -7.77
CA SER A 60 7.54 -5.01 -6.41
C SER A 60 6.97 -6.38 -6.00
N GLY A 61 7.04 -6.71 -4.71
CA GLY A 61 6.62 -8.03 -4.23
C GLY A 61 5.10 -8.26 -4.27
N ASN A 62 4.31 -7.19 -4.17
CA ASN A 62 2.84 -7.24 -4.17
C ASN A 62 2.21 -6.72 -5.47
N GLY A 63 3.03 -6.24 -6.41
CA GLY A 63 2.57 -5.57 -7.63
C GLY A 63 2.02 -4.15 -7.38
N THR A 64 1.94 -3.40 -8.46
CA THR A 64 1.23 -2.11 -8.54
C THR A 64 -0.11 -2.32 -9.25
N LYS A 65 -1.20 -1.81 -8.67
CA LYS A 65 -2.52 -1.86 -9.29
C LYS A 65 -2.98 -0.48 -9.70
N VAL A 66 -3.58 -0.35 -10.88
CA VAL A 66 -4.25 0.88 -11.31
C VAL A 66 -5.70 0.57 -11.66
N ASN A 67 -6.64 1.30 -11.06
CA ASN A 67 -8.08 1.12 -11.22
C ASN A 67 -8.50 -0.36 -11.04
N GLY A 68 -7.91 -1.03 -10.05
CA GLY A 68 -8.16 -2.44 -9.71
C GLY A 68 -7.42 -3.49 -10.56
N LYS A 69 -6.63 -3.11 -11.55
CA LYS A 69 -5.89 -4.04 -12.42
C LYS A 69 -4.39 -4.01 -12.12
N ASP A 70 -3.75 -5.18 -12.02
CA ASP A 70 -2.30 -5.28 -11.91
C ASP A 70 -1.63 -4.79 -13.20
N VAL A 71 -0.68 -3.87 -13.07
CA VAL A 71 0.02 -3.25 -14.20
C VAL A 71 1.53 -3.18 -13.92
N ASN A 72 2.32 -3.41 -14.97
CA ASN A 72 3.77 -3.17 -14.90
C ASN A 72 4.10 -1.73 -15.34
N THR A 73 3.41 -1.27 -16.38
CA THR A 73 3.46 0.11 -16.87
C THR A 73 2.05 0.57 -17.18
N HIS A 74 1.69 1.78 -16.77
CA HIS A 74 0.39 2.39 -17.07
C HIS A 74 0.52 3.90 -17.28
N VAL A 75 -0.14 4.44 -18.30
CA VAL A 75 -0.21 5.88 -18.55
C VAL A 75 -1.26 6.46 -17.62
N LEU A 76 -0.84 7.33 -16.71
CA LEU A 76 -1.72 7.93 -15.72
C LEU A 76 -2.62 8.98 -16.36
N ALA A 77 -3.89 8.93 -15.96
CA ALA A 77 -4.87 9.97 -16.23
C ALA A 77 -5.34 10.63 -14.93
N LYS A 78 -5.94 11.81 -15.05
CA LYS A 78 -6.61 12.46 -13.92
C LYS A 78 -7.76 11.56 -13.44
N GLY A 79 -7.82 11.33 -12.13
CA GLY A 79 -8.80 10.48 -11.48
C GLY A 79 -8.37 9.01 -11.33
N ASP A 80 -7.21 8.63 -11.88
CA ASP A 80 -6.70 7.26 -11.70
C ASP A 80 -6.42 6.97 -10.22
N GLU A 81 -6.78 5.76 -9.83
CA GLU A 81 -6.48 5.18 -8.52
C GLU A 81 -5.33 4.20 -8.65
N ILE A 82 -4.22 4.47 -7.96
CA ILE A 82 -3.04 3.59 -7.89
C ILE A 82 -3.02 2.96 -6.50
N VAL A 83 -3.05 1.63 -6.42
CA VAL A 83 -2.94 0.88 -5.17
C VAL A 83 -1.58 0.22 -5.09
N ILE A 84 -0.87 0.51 -4.00
CA ILE A 84 0.43 -0.03 -3.65
C ILE A 84 0.33 -0.61 -2.23
N GLY A 85 0.34 -1.93 -2.12
CA GLY A 85 0.17 -2.62 -0.83
C GLY A 85 -1.17 -2.30 -0.16
N LEU A 86 -1.15 -1.47 0.89
CA LEU A 86 -2.31 -0.95 1.63
C LEU A 86 -2.54 0.55 1.39
N THR A 87 -1.66 1.21 0.63
CA THR A 87 -1.76 2.62 0.30
C THR A 87 -2.52 2.80 -1.01
N THR A 88 -3.46 3.75 -1.02
CA THR A 88 -4.15 4.17 -2.24
C THR A 88 -3.73 5.58 -2.61
N ILE A 89 -3.34 5.81 -3.85
CA ILE A 89 -2.90 7.10 -4.37
C ILE A 89 -3.85 7.50 -5.48
N TYR A 90 -4.52 8.65 -5.33
CA TYR A 90 -5.40 9.19 -6.35
C TYR A 90 -4.73 10.34 -7.08
N VAL A 91 -4.87 10.36 -8.40
CA VAL A 91 -4.33 11.44 -9.21
C VAL A 91 -5.34 12.58 -9.33
N LEU A 92 -5.10 13.68 -8.63
CA LEU A 92 -6.03 14.82 -8.58
C LEU A 92 -5.84 15.77 -9.77
N ALA A 93 -4.61 16.04 -10.17
CA ALA A 93 -4.27 16.91 -11.29
C ALA A 93 -2.88 16.58 -11.85
N MET A 94 -2.67 16.90 -13.12
CA MET A 94 -1.39 16.76 -13.82
C MET A 94 -1.33 17.84 -14.91
N ASP A 95 -0.15 18.38 -15.18
CA ASP A 95 0.06 19.42 -16.21
C ASP A 95 -0.04 18.91 -17.65
N THR A 96 -0.45 17.66 -17.83
CA THR A 96 -0.59 17.07 -19.16
C THR A 96 -1.91 17.52 -19.78
N PRO A 97 -1.92 17.90 -21.06
CA PRO A 97 -3.16 18.22 -21.76
C PRO A 97 -4.04 16.97 -21.71
N SER A 98 -5.16 17.07 -20.99
CA SER A 98 -6.15 16.02 -20.73
C SER A 98 -6.56 15.29 -22.01
N LYS A 99 -5.79 14.28 -22.42
CA LYS A 99 -6.22 13.35 -23.46
C LYS A 99 -7.22 12.39 -22.81
N ALA A 100 -8.47 12.47 -23.29
CA ALA A 100 -9.55 11.58 -22.88
C ALA A 100 -9.10 10.11 -22.94
N PRO A 101 -9.56 9.24 -22.02
CA PRO A 101 -9.07 7.88 -21.90
C PRO A 101 -9.38 7.13 -23.20
N ALA A 102 -8.35 6.84 -23.98
CA ALA A 102 -8.44 5.87 -25.05
C ALA A 102 -8.71 4.52 -24.37
N ALA A 103 -9.87 3.94 -24.67
CA ALA A 103 -10.25 2.60 -24.27
C ALA A 103 -9.06 1.63 -24.47
N PRO A 104 -8.80 0.70 -23.53
CA PRO A 104 -7.72 -0.27 -23.71
C PRO A 104 -7.94 -1.02 -25.02
N PRO A 105 -6.91 -1.18 -25.88
CA PRO A 105 -7.03 -2.02 -27.05
C PRO A 105 -7.43 -3.44 -26.63
N PRO A 106 -8.33 -4.12 -27.36
CA PRO A 106 -8.68 -5.51 -27.08
C PRO A 106 -7.40 -6.35 -27.14
N ALA A 107 -7.18 -7.15 -26.09
CA ALA A 107 -6.07 -8.09 -26.02
C ALA A 107 -6.03 -8.95 -27.30
N PRO A 108 -4.88 -9.16 -27.95
CA PRO A 108 -4.78 -10.15 -29.00
C PRO A 108 -4.93 -11.54 -28.37
N ALA A 109 -6.07 -12.16 -28.59
CA ALA A 109 -6.21 -13.60 -28.54
C ALA A 109 -5.33 -14.18 -29.65
N LEU A 110 -4.19 -14.76 -29.30
CA LEU A 110 -3.49 -15.69 -30.17
C LEU A 110 -3.15 -16.94 -29.38
N ALA A 111 -3.96 -17.96 -29.67
CA ALA A 111 -3.69 -19.34 -29.39
C ALA A 111 -2.36 -19.78 -30.03
N VAL A 112 -1.60 -20.60 -29.31
CA VAL A 112 -0.73 -21.58 -29.95
C VAL A 112 -0.99 -22.91 -29.26
N THR A 113 -1.90 -23.69 -29.85
CA THR A 113 -1.95 -25.14 -29.70
C THR A 113 -0.84 -25.73 -30.58
N VAL A 114 0.13 -26.44 -30.00
CA VAL A 114 0.95 -27.38 -30.78
C VAL A 114 0.48 -28.79 -30.41
N ASP A 115 -0.17 -29.39 -31.40
CA ASP A 115 -0.65 -30.77 -31.43
C ASP A 115 0.53 -31.74 -31.53
N ALA A 116 0.32 -32.94 -30.97
CA ALA A 116 1.29 -34.00 -30.87
C ALA A 116 1.13 -34.96 -32.06
N ARG A 117 2.24 -35.37 -32.71
CA ARG A 117 2.36 -36.73 -33.27
C ARG A 117 3.79 -37.13 -33.67
N ALA A 118 4.23 -38.20 -32.99
CA ALA A 118 4.96 -39.37 -33.48
C ALA A 118 6.43 -39.26 -33.96
N GLY A 119 7.30 -40.04 -33.30
CA GLY A 119 8.04 -41.08 -34.02
C GLY A 119 9.53 -41.30 -33.71
N VAL A 120 9.80 -42.42 -33.00
CA VAL A 120 10.87 -43.43 -33.25
C VAL A 120 12.34 -43.12 -32.87
N ALA A 121 12.87 -43.96 -31.96
CA ALA A 121 14.29 -44.11 -31.59
C ALA A 121 15.09 -44.85 -32.69
N PRO A 122 16.45 -44.80 -32.71
CA PRO A 122 17.20 -45.83 -31.97
C PRO A 122 18.58 -45.39 -31.43
N ALA A 123 19.07 -46.13 -30.43
CA ALA A 123 20.49 -46.23 -30.04
C ALA A 123 21.23 -47.23 -30.99
N PRO A 124 22.58 -47.30 -31.06
CA PRO A 124 23.38 -47.92 -29.99
C PRO A 124 24.81 -47.34 -29.76
N ALA A 125 25.44 -47.83 -28.68
CA ALA A 125 26.80 -47.57 -28.17
C ALA A 125 27.94 -48.18 -29.05
N PRO A 126 29.24 -47.99 -28.71
CA PRO A 126 29.94 -48.89 -27.77
C PRO A 126 30.97 -48.18 -26.82
N ALA A 127 31.14 -48.64 -25.57
CA ALA A 127 32.28 -49.44 -25.02
C ALA A 127 33.63 -48.67 -24.99
N GLU A 128 34.46 -48.63 -23.95
CA GLU A 128 34.80 -49.63 -22.94
C GLU A 128 35.85 -49.05 -21.94
N SER A 129 35.88 -49.56 -20.70
CA SER A 129 37.05 -49.75 -19.79
C SER A 129 36.50 -49.85 -18.35
N MET A 130 36.19 -51.06 -17.87
CA MET A 130 37.06 -51.94 -17.06
C MET A 130 37.48 -51.29 -15.72
N ALA A 131 37.44 -51.88 -14.53
CA ALA A 131 37.14 -53.21 -14.02
C ALA A 131 36.90 -52.99 -12.49
N GLU A 132 35.87 -53.60 -11.87
CA GLU A 132 36.02 -54.81 -11.05
C GLU A 132 36.32 -54.57 -9.56
N ALA A 133 35.33 -54.84 -8.71
CA ALA A 133 35.47 -55.63 -7.48
C ALA A 133 34.12 -55.69 -6.75
N GLY A 134 33.58 -56.90 -6.64
CA GLY A 134 32.24 -57.15 -6.13
C GLY A 134 32.08 -57.03 -4.61
N ARG A 135 30.83 -56.83 -4.20
CA ARG A 135 30.19 -57.65 -3.16
C ARG A 135 28.66 -57.61 -3.28
N LYS A 136 28.08 -58.81 -3.24
CA LYS A 136 26.66 -59.09 -3.46
C LYS A 136 25.81 -58.77 -2.21
N ARG A 137 24.63 -58.21 -2.48
CA ARG A 137 23.30 -58.48 -1.89
C ARG A 137 23.19 -58.70 -0.37
N THR A 138 22.33 -57.89 0.24
CA THR A 138 21.27 -58.39 1.14
C THR A 138 20.04 -57.47 1.11
N ARG A 139 18.89 -58.10 0.85
CA ARG A 139 17.53 -57.60 1.10
C ARG A 139 17.44 -57.00 2.51
N ARG A 140 16.65 -55.94 2.70
CA ARG A 140 15.37 -55.98 3.46
C ARG A 140 14.74 -54.59 3.67
N THR A 141 13.45 -54.55 3.35
CA THR A 141 12.33 -53.90 4.06
C THR A 141 12.31 -52.39 4.27
N VAL A 142 11.30 -51.81 3.62
CA VAL A 142 10.52 -50.62 3.95
C VAL A 142 10.41 -50.41 5.47
N ALA A 143 10.93 -49.29 5.96
CA ALA A 143 10.66 -48.78 7.30
C ALA A 143 9.92 -47.44 7.19
N ARG A 144 8.66 -47.48 7.66
CA ARG A 144 7.82 -46.34 8.05
C ARG A 144 8.67 -45.27 8.75
N ARG A 145 8.59 -44.01 8.29
CA ARG A 145 9.07 -42.85 9.06
C ARG A 145 7.87 -42.08 9.58
N SER A 146 7.76 -42.06 10.89
CA SER A 146 6.70 -41.53 11.73
C SER A 146 6.63 -40.01 11.78
N SER A 147 5.41 -39.50 11.97
CA SER A 147 5.06 -38.12 12.29
C SER A 147 5.82 -37.57 13.52
N ASN A 148 6.41 -36.38 13.38
CA ASN A 148 6.89 -35.58 14.50
C ASN A 148 5.99 -34.33 14.64
N TRP A 149 4.97 -34.43 15.49
CA TRP A 149 3.95 -33.44 15.83
C TRP A 149 4.42 -32.38 16.84
N ALA A 150 5.67 -32.45 17.31
CA ALA A 150 6.17 -31.65 18.44
C ALA A 150 6.67 -30.22 18.11
N GLY A 151 6.55 -29.76 16.86
CA GLY A 151 7.01 -28.44 16.43
C GLY A 151 5.98 -27.30 16.52
N SER A 152 4.70 -27.60 16.74
CA SER A 152 3.60 -26.62 16.52
C SER A 152 3.21 -25.73 17.72
N LEU A 153 3.79 -25.92 18.92
CA LEU A 153 3.38 -25.14 20.10
C LEU A 153 4.21 -23.86 20.32
N VAL A 154 5.46 -23.81 19.86
CA VAL A 154 6.31 -22.61 19.97
C VAL A 154 5.89 -21.53 18.95
N SER A 155 5.31 -21.93 17.82
CA SER A 155 4.88 -21.04 16.73
C SER A 155 3.64 -20.21 17.08
N ILE A 156 2.72 -20.74 17.89
CA ILE A 156 1.47 -20.06 18.28
C ILE A 156 1.75 -18.99 19.34
N GLY A 157 2.63 -19.26 20.30
CA GLY A 157 2.98 -18.29 21.36
C GLY A 157 3.65 -17.02 20.82
N VAL A 158 4.51 -17.16 19.81
CA VAL A 158 5.19 -16.01 19.16
C VAL A 158 4.20 -15.18 18.34
N LEU A 159 3.24 -15.82 17.66
CA LEU A 159 2.17 -15.14 16.94
C LEU A 159 1.22 -14.38 17.89
N ALA A 160 0.86 -14.98 19.02
CA ALA A 160 0.04 -14.32 20.05
C ALA A 160 0.77 -13.11 20.68
N ALA A 161 2.09 -13.19 20.87
CA ALA A 161 2.89 -12.06 21.36
C ALA A 161 2.95 -10.91 20.33
N ILE A 162 3.11 -11.22 19.03
CA ILE A 162 3.11 -10.19 17.97
C ILE A 162 1.73 -9.54 17.83
N VAL A 163 0.65 -10.33 17.90
CA VAL A 163 -0.73 -9.81 17.90
C VAL A 163 -1.01 -8.99 19.16
N GLY A 164 -0.56 -9.44 20.33
CA GLY A 164 -0.73 -8.73 21.60
C GLY A 164 0.00 -7.39 21.63
N VAL A 165 1.24 -7.32 21.15
CA VAL A 165 2.00 -6.06 21.03
C VAL A 165 1.38 -5.14 19.97
N GLY A 166 0.93 -5.70 18.84
CA GLY A 166 0.20 -4.95 17.81
C GLY A 166 -1.11 -4.37 18.33
N TYR A 167 -1.89 -5.16 19.07
CA TYR A 167 -3.15 -4.75 19.69
C TYR A 167 -2.92 -3.73 20.81
N HIS A 168 -1.86 -3.89 21.60
CA HIS A 168 -1.49 -2.91 22.63
C HIS A 168 -1.14 -1.55 22.01
N PHE A 169 -0.36 -1.53 20.93
CA PHE A 169 -0.01 -0.29 20.24
C PHE A 169 -1.20 0.33 19.49
N TYR A 170 -2.06 -0.50 18.89
CA TYR A 170 -3.33 -0.07 18.29
C TYR A 170 -4.25 0.59 19.33
N SER A 171 -4.43 -0.05 20.49
CA SER A 171 -5.29 0.46 21.58
C SER A 171 -4.76 1.73 22.25
N LYS A 172 -3.44 1.98 22.18
CA LYS A 172 -2.83 3.17 22.78
C LYS A 172 -3.12 4.43 21.93
N HIS A 173 -3.10 4.29 20.60
CA HIS A 173 -3.32 5.42 19.69
C HIS A 173 -4.77 5.93 19.72
N GLU A 174 -5.73 5.06 20.01
CA GLU A 174 -7.16 5.41 20.08
C GLU A 174 -7.50 6.30 21.29
N LYS A 175 -6.84 6.07 22.43
CA LYS A 175 -7.03 6.88 23.65
C LYS A 175 -6.52 8.31 23.50
N GLU A 176 -5.42 8.48 22.77
CA GLU A 176 -4.85 9.81 22.49
C GLU A 176 -5.71 10.61 21.50
N ALA A 177 -6.36 9.93 20.55
CA ALA A 177 -7.28 10.58 19.60
C ALA A 177 -8.58 11.04 20.28
N GLN A 178 -9.13 10.25 21.20
CA GLN A 178 -10.35 10.61 21.94
C GLN A 178 -10.10 11.78 22.89
N ALA A 179 -8.98 11.78 23.62
CA ALA A 179 -8.60 12.88 24.51
C ALA A 179 -8.42 14.22 23.76
N ARG A 180 -7.88 14.20 22.54
CA ARG A 180 -7.75 15.42 21.71
C ARG A 180 -9.10 15.96 21.23
N ARG A 181 -10.08 15.08 20.96
CA ARG A 181 -11.44 15.49 20.58
C ARG A 181 -12.18 16.09 21.76
N ASP A 182 -12.06 15.48 22.93
CA ASP A 182 -12.70 15.98 24.16
C ASP A 182 -12.12 17.33 24.59
N ALA A 183 -10.78 17.48 24.52
CA ALA A 183 -10.12 18.76 24.80
C ALA A 183 -10.55 19.88 23.84
N LYS A 184 -10.77 19.56 22.55
CA LYS A 184 -11.24 20.54 21.57
C LYS A 184 -12.69 20.99 21.85
N LEU A 185 -13.58 20.06 22.21
CA LEU A 185 -14.97 20.39 22.57
C LEU A 185 -15.05 21.26 23.83
N GLU A 186 -14.17 21.03 24.80
CA GLU A 186 -14.11 21.83 26.01
C GLU A 186 -13.60 23.25 25.73
N GLN A 187 -12.60 23.38 24.85
CA GLN A 187 -12.12 24.68 24.38
C GLN A 187 -13.21 25.46 23.63
N GLU A 188 -14.01 24.80 22.79
CA GLU A 188 -15.15 25.42 22.09
C GLU A 188 -16.28 25.83 23.05
N ARG A 189 -16.56 25.02 24.08
CA ARG A 189 -17.51 25.38 25.16
C ARG A 189 -17.05 26.58 25.97
N GLN A 190 -15.76 26.65 26.30
CA GLN A 190 -15.20 27.80 27.03
C GLN A 190 -15.21 29.07 26.16
N GLY A 191 -14.91 28.96 24.87
CA GLY A 191 -14.99 30.07 23.93
C GLY A 191 -16.41 30.63 23.79
N THR A 192 -17.40 29.75 23.60
CA THR A 192 -18.81 30.14 23.48
C THR A 192 -19.37 30.73 24.78
N ALA A 193 -18.97 30.22 25.96
CA ALA A 193 -19.36 30.78 27.24
C ALA A 193 -18.83 32.21 27.45
N LYS A 194 -17.56 32.47 27.09
CA LYS A 194 -16.95 33.81 27.18
C LYS A 194 -17.63 34.83 26.28
N ILE A 195 -18.04 34.43 25.07
CA ILE A 195 -18.79 35.31 24.15
C ILE A 195 -20.14 35.69 24.77
N ARG A 196 -20.87 34.71 25.32
CA ARG A 196 -22.16 34.95 25.97
C ARG A 196 -22.04 35.86 27.20
N GLU A 197 -20.97 35.72 27.98
CA GLU A 197 -20.69 36.58 29.13
C GLU A 197 -20.40 38.02 28.69
N ALA A 198 -19.56 38.20 27.67
CA ALA A 198 -19.27 39.51 27.09
C ALA A 198 -20.51 40.20 26.51
N GLU A 199 -21.40 39.46 25.85
CA GLU A 199 -22.69 39.98 25.37
C GLU A 199 -23.59 40.43 26.53
N ALA A 200 -23.62 39.67 27.63
CA ALA A 200 -24.40 40.03 28.81
C ALA A 200 -23.84 41.29 29.50
N GLU A 201 -22.52 41.43 29.59
CA GLU A 201 -21.89 42.66 30.10
C GLU A 201 -22.15 43.85 29.20
N PHE A 202 -22.04 43.68 27.87
CA PHE A 202 -22.35 44.72 26.91
C PHE A 202 -23.81 45.15 26.97
N ALA A 203 -24.75 44.21 27.16
CA ALA A 203 -26.16 44.50 27.35
C ALA A 203 -26.41 45.30 28.64
N LYS A 204 -25.74 44.96 29.75
CA LYS A 204 -25.80 45.73 31.00
C LYS A 204 -25.24 47.15 30.84
N PHE A 205 -24.12 47.30 30.14
CA PHE A 205 -23.53 48.59 29.84
C PHE A 205 -24.47 49.46 28.99
N LYS A 206 -25.06 48.88 27.94
CA LYS A 206 -26.04 49.55 27.08
C LYS A 206 -27.30 49.98 27.86
N ALA A 207 -27.78 49.14 28.77
CA ALA A 207 -28.92 49.47 29.63
C ALA A 207 -28.59 50.62 30.60
N ARG A 208 -27.36 50.67 31.13
CA ARG A 208 -26.93 51.78 32.00
C ARG A 208 -26.74 53.08 31.23
N ALA A 209 -26.18 53.04 30.03
CA ALA A 209 -26.03 54.21 29.17
C ALA A 209 -27.38 54.80 28.70
N GLN A 210 -28.46 54.01 28.69
CA GLN A 210 -29.82 54.49 28.39
C GLN A 210 -30.56 55.03 29.62
N ALA A 211 -30.08 54.77 30.83
CA ALA A 211 -30.74 55.15 32.08
C ALA A 211 -30.28 56.49 32.67
N ASP A 212 -29.15 57.04 32.20
CA ASP A 212 -28.65 58.36 32.57
C ASP A 212 -28.88 59.36 31.41
N PRO A 213 -30.08 59.97 31.29
CA PRO A 213 -30.24 61.12 30.41
C PRO A 213 -29.41 62.27 30.97
N VAL A 214 -28.44 62.74 30.17
CA VAL A 214 -27.70 63.98 30.45
C VAL A 214 -28.70 65.12 30.44
N GLU A 215 -29.01 65.66 31.61
CA GLU A 215 -29.76 66.91 31.80
C GLU A 215 -28.85 68.13 31.58
#